data_AF-A0A920L0T8-F1
#
_entry.id   AF-A0A920L0T8-F1
#
_cell.length_a   1.000
_cell.length_b   1.000
_cell.length_c   1.000
_cell.angle_alpha   90.00
_cell.angle_beta   90.00
_cell.angle_gamma   90.00
#
_symmetry.space_group_name_H-M   'P 1'
#
loop_
_entity.id
_entity.type
_entity.pdbx_description
1 polymer ?
#
loop_
_entity_poly.entity_id
_entity_poly.type
_entity_poly.pdbx_seq_one_letter_code
_entity_poly.pdbx_strand_id
1 'polypeptide(L)'
;MSEEIELSLNEYEALLNKAAVGSGLSWGIAEDAAACGAWFMSFGVNELDTWIEHLHDKRFWIDYCKKIDQPSSNKLSNIFDLAALVYVRPEKKVQVNNYEWTGEELIIDGYKQTPSFRACLSEKQFKTLNKYAYKTYAPATDESRLSGAGAGLSDND
;
A
#
# COMPACT_ATOMS: atom_id res chain seq x y z
N MET A 1 -18.76 14.41 -14.13
CA MET A 1 -17.39 14.49 -13.56
C MET A 1 -17.36 13.44 -12.47
N SER A 2 -16.55 12.40 -12.62
CA SER A 2 -16.27 11.49 -11.51
C SER A 2 -15.53 12.29 -10.44
N GLU A 3 -16.04 12.28 -9.21
CA GLU A 3 -15.30 12.86 -8.08
C GLU A 3 -14.06 12.00 -7.82
N GLU A 4 -12.89 12.58 -8.04
CA GLU A 4 -11.62 11.98 -7.64
C GLU A 4 -11.38 12.28 -6.16
N ILE A 5 -10.98 11.26 -5.43
CA ILE A 5 -10.65 11.37 -4.01
C ILE A 5 -9.14 11.55 -3.90
N GLU A 6 -8.74 12.68 -3.33
CA GLU A 6 -7.34 13.04 -3.18
C GLU A 6 -6.89 12.81 -1.73
N LEU A 7 -5.78 12.08 -1.57
CA LEU A 7 -5.14 11.82 -0.27
C LEU A 7 -3.68 12.29 -0.31
N SER A 8 -3.08 12.57 0.84
CA SER A 8 -1.61 12.56 0.91
C SER A 8 -1.08 11.15 0.65
N LEU A 9 0.14 11.03 0.13
CA LEU A 9 0.75 9.73 -0.14
C LEU A 9 0.83 8.87 1.14
N ASN A 10 1.09 9.49 2.29
CA ASN A 10 1.12 8.81 3.59
C ASN A 10 -0.25 8.29 4.01
N GLU A 11 -1.33 9.07 3.81
CA GLU A 11 -2.70 8.61 4.09
C GLU A 11 -3.10 7.47 3.16
N TYR A 12 -2.69 7.54 1.90
CA TYR A 12 -2.92 6.49 0.93
C TYR A 12 -2.17 5.20 1.31
N GLU A 13 -0.87 5.27 1.63
CA GLU A 13 -0.09 4.12 2.08
C GLU A 13 -0.67 3.50 3.36
N ALA A 14 -1.09 4.32 4.33
CA ALA A 14 -1.75 3.85 5.54
C ALA A 14 -3.09 3.15 5.21
N LEU A 15 -3.85 3.64 4.22
CA LEU A 15 -5.06 2.98 3.73
C LEU A 15 -4.74 1.64 3.06
N LEU A 16 -3.70 1.57 2.21
CA LEU A 16 -3.25 0.33 1.59
C LEU A 16 -2.84 -0.70 2.64
N ASN A 17 -2.07 -0.31 3.65
CA ASN A 17 -1.64 -1.19 4.73
C ASN A 17 -2.86 -1.78 5.47
N LYS A 18 -3.82 -0.93 5.87
CA LYS A 18 -5.07 -1.39 6.50
C LYS A 18 -5.86 -2.32 5.58
N ALA A 19 -5.93 -2.02 4.28
CA ALA A 19 -6.60 -2.89 3.31
C ALA A 19 -5.91 -4.25 3.20
N ALA A 20 -4.59 -4.29 3.14
CA ALA A 20 -3.77 -5.50 3.11
C ALA A 20 -3.91 -6.35 4.39
N VAL A 21 -3.84 -5.73 5.57
CA VAL A 21 -4.11 -6.43 6.84
C VAL A 21 -5.55 -6.94 6.88
N GLY A 22 -6.52 -6.13 6.47
CA GLY A 22 -7.94 -6.49 6.42
C GLY A 22 -8.28 -7.58 5.40
N SER A 23 -7.45 -7.79 4.38
CA SER A 23 -7.58 -8.94 3.48
C SER A 23 -6.98 -10.24 4.06
N GLY A 24 -6.23 -10.13 5.16
CA GLY A 24 -5.65 -11.25 5.89
C GLY A 24 -4.18 -11.51 5.59
N LEU A 25 -3.44 -10.54 5.02
CA LEU A 25 -1.97 -10.57 4.97
C LEU A 25 -1.40 -10.38 6.38
N SER A 26 -0.23 -10.97 6.64
CA SER A 26 0.51 -10.69 7.89
C SER A 26 1.06 -9.28 7.85
N TRP A 27 1.33 -8.71 9.03
CA TRP A 27 1.71 -7.31 9.16
C TRP A 27 2.92 -6.91 8.29
N GLY A 28 4.03 -7.65 8.33
CA GLY A 28 5.20 -7.34 7.50
C GLY A 28 4.94 -7.45 5.98
N ILE A 29 4.15 -8.44 5.56
CA ILE A 29 3.76 -8.56 4.14
C ILE A 29 2.86 -7.39 3.72
N ALA A 30 1.98 -6.95 4.61
CA ALA A 30 1.10 -5.81 4.35
C ALA A 30 1.86 -4.48 4.24
N GLU A 31 2.97 -4.31 4.98
CA GLU A 31 3.86 -3.16 4.84
C GLU A 31 4.54 -3.14 3.47
N ASP A 32 5.14 -4.26 3.05
CA ASP A 32 5.78 -4.35 1.73
C ASP A 32 4.77 -4.15 0.59
N ALA A 33 3.55 -4.66 0.75
CA ALA A 33 2.46 -4.44 -0.20
C ALA A 33 2.03 -2.96 -0.26
N ALA A 34 1.93 -2.29 0.90
CA ALA A 34 1.58 -0.88 0.96
C ALA A 34 2.66 0.00 0.32
N ALA A 35 3.94 -0.25 0.63
CA ALA A 35 5.07 0.45 0.04
C ALA A 35 5.11 0.27 -1.49
N CYS A 36 4.83 -0.94 -1.98
CA CYS A 36 4.68 -1.22 -3.41
C CYS A 36 3.61 -0.34 -4.08
N GLY A 37 2.40 -0.31 -3.51
CA GLY A 37 1.30 0.49 -4.05
C GLY A 37 1.53 2.01 -3.94
N ALA A 38 2.20 2.47 -2.89
CA ALA A 38 2.60 3.87 -2.73
C ALA A 38 3.65 4.26 -3.77
N TRP A 39 4.61 3.38 -4.07
CA TRP A 39 5.59 3.59 -5.14
C TRP A 39 4.92 3.70 -6.51
N PHE A 40 3.95 2.84 -6.83
CA PHE A 40 3.19 2.99 -8.08
C PHE A 40 2.49 4.34 -8.17
N MET A 41 1.76 4.71 -7.13
CA MET A 41 0.99 5.95 -7.11
C MET A 41 1.89 7.19 -7.21
N SER A 42 3.03 7.19 -6.52
CA SER A 42 3.95 8.34 -6.57
C SER A 42 4.51 8.56 -7.97
N PHE A 43 4.77 7.51 -8.73
CA PHE A 43 5.25 7.61 -10.11
C PHE A 43 4.15 7.59 -11.19
N GLY A 44 2.87 7.63 -10.80
CA GLY A 44 1.76 7.63 -11.77
C GLY A 44 1.56 6.30 -12.50
N VAL A 45 2.03 5.19 -11.94
CA VAL A 45 1.85 3.84 -12.47
C VAL A 45 0.43 3.35 -12.17
N ASN A 46 -0.35 3.08 -13.21
CA ASN A 46 -1.76 2.68 -13.09
C ASN A 46 -1.94 1.17 -12.80
N GLU A 47 -1.50 0.73 -11.63
CA GLU A 47 -1.53 -0.70 -11.21
C GLU A 47 -2.33 -0.94 -9.93
N LEU A 48 -3.10 0.06 -9.45
CA LEU A 48 -3.88 -0.09 -8.22
C LEU A 48 -4.98 -1.15 -8.35
N ASP A 49 -5.61 -1.29 -9.51
CA ASP A 49 -6.64 -2.31 -9.70
C ASP A 49 -6.03 -3.73 -9.63
N THR A 50 -4.90 -3.95 -10.30
CA THR A 50 -4.10 -5.19 -10.20
C THR A 50 -3.64 -5.46 -8.76
N TRP A 51 -3.18 -4.41 -8.06
CA TRP A 51 -2.80 -4.49 -6.65
C TRP A 51 -3.98 -4.94 -5.76
N ILE A 52 -5.18 -4.39 -5.99
CA ILE A 52 -6.41 -4.76 -5.29
C ILE A 52 -6.78 -6.22 -5.59
N GLU A 53 -6.64 -6.68 -6.83
CA GLU A 53 -6.89 -8.08 -7.21
C GLU A 53 -5.96 -9.05 -6.44
N HIS A 54 -4.71 -8.66 -6.22
CA HIS A 54 -3.74 -9.45 -5.46
C HIS A 54 -3.96 -9.46 -3.94
N LEU A 55 -4.85 -8.64 -3.37
CA LEU A 55 -5.12 -8.64 -1.92
C LEU A 55 -5.54 -10.00 -1.38
N HIS A 56 -6.15 -10.84 -2.21
CA HIS A 56 -6.56 -12.20 -1.85
C HIS A 56 -5.50 -13.27 -2.11
N ASP A 57 -4.46 -12.94 -2.88
CA ASP A 57 -3.39 -13.86 -3.24
C ASP A 57 -2.21 -13.72 -2.27
N LYS A 58 -2.28 -14.45 -1.16
CA LYS A 58 -1.19 -14.48 -0.18
C LYS A 58 0.12 -14.99 -0.78
N ARG A 59 0.06 -15.90 -1.77
CA ARG A 59 1.27 -16.49 -2.37
C ARG A 59 2.00 -15.46 -3.21
N PHE A 60 1.25 -14.67 -3.98
CA PHE A 60 1.81 -13.54 -4.73
C PHE A 60 2.63 -12.62 -3.84
N TRP A 61 2.05 -12.16 -2.73
CA TRP A 61 2.75 -11.24 -1.82
C TRP A 61 3.91 -11.89 -1.06
N ILE A 62 3.79 -13.17 -0.68
CA ILE A 62 4.93 -13.92 -0.12
C ILE A 62 6.09 -13.98 -1.13
N ASP A 63 5.79 -14.25 -2.40
CA ASP A 63 6.82 -14.32 -3.43
C ASP A 63 7.38 -12.94 -3.77
N TYR A 64 6.58 -11.88 -3.69
CA TYR A 64 7.03 -10.49 -3.75
C TYR A 64 8.04 -10.17 -2.63
N CYS A 65 7.73 -10.48 -1.37
CA CYS A 65 8.65 -10.28 -0.24
C CYS A 65 9.94 -11.10 -0.39
N LYS A 66 9.88 -12.35 -0.90
CA LYS A 66 11.10 -13.11 -1.18
C LYS A 66 12.00 -12.45 -2.22
N LYS A 67 11.41 -11.74 -3.19
CA LYS A 67 12.18 -10.98 -4.18
C LYS A 67 12.90 -9.79 -3.54
N ILE A 68 12.28 -9.14 -2.56
CA ILE A 68 12.92 -8.12 -1.71
C ILE A 68 14.11 -8.73 -0.95
N ASP A 69 13.93 -9.91 -0.33
CA ASP A 69 14.99 -10.58 0.45
C ASP A 69 16.17 -11.06 -0.42
N GLN A 70 15.90 -11.46 -1.66
CA GLN A 70 16.88 -12.08 -2.56
C GLN A 70 16.93 -11.35 -3.92
N PRO A 71 17.36 -10.06 -3.96
CA PRO A 71 17.25 -9.24 -5.16
C PRO A 71 18.12 -9.73 -6.33
N SER A 72 19.20 -10.46 -6.06
CA SER A 72 20.15 -10.93 -7.07
C SER A 72 19.70 -12.19 -7.83
N SER A 73 18.73 -12.94 -7.33
CA SER A 73 18.25 -14.18 -7.94
C SER A 73 16.96 -13.99 -8.76
N ASN A 74 16.43 -12.77 -8.80
CA ASN A 74 15.13 -12.51 -9.38
C ASN A 74 15.19 -12.33 -10.89
N LYS A 75 14.39 -13.12 -11.61
CA LYS A 75 13.99 -12.77 -12.97
C LYS A 75 12.94 -11.66 -12.87
N LEU A 76 13.29 -10.45 -13.29
CA LEU A 76 12.35 -9.33 -13.37
C LEU A 76 11.51 -9.47 -14.64
N SER A 77 10.20 -9.45 -14.48
CA SER A 77 9.25 -9.70 -15.58
C SER A 77 8.15 -8.65 -15.69
N ASN A 78 7.87 -7.94 -14.61
CA ASN A 78 6.81 -6.95 -14.53
C ASN A 78 7.20 -5.79 -13.58
N ILE A 79 6.29 -4.83 -13.45
CA ILE A 79 6.48 -3.63 -12.65
C ILE A 79 6.49 -3.88 -11.13
N PHE A 80 5.86 -4.96 -10.65
CA PHE A 80 5.97 -5.38 -9.25
C PHE A 80 7.39 -5.90 -8.96
N ASP A 81 7.96 -6.71 -9.84
CA ASP A 81 9.34 -7.17 -9.70
C ASP A 81 10.33 -5.99 -9.67
N LEU A 82 10.07 -4.99 -10.52
CA LEU A 82 10.85 -3.75 -10.54
C LEU A 82 10.71 -2.99 -9.22
N ALA A 83 9.48 -2.80 -8.72
CA ALA A 83 9.23 -2.13 -7.43
C ALA A 83 9.97 -2.84 -6.28
N ALA A 84 9.91 -4.17 -6.22
CA ALA A 84 10.61 -4.96 -5.22
C ALA A 84 12.13 -4.74 -5.27
N LEU A 85 12.72 -4.73 -6.48
CA LEU A 85 14.16 -4.48 -6.64
C LEU A 85 14.54 -3.05 -6.21
N VAL A 86 13.80 -2.05 -6.67
CA VAL A 86 14.08 -0.63 -6.40
C VAL A 86 13.98 -0.33 -4.90
N TYR A 87 13.06 -0.99 -4.20
CA TYR A 87 12.90 -0.86 -2.75
C TYR A 87 14.19 -1.20 -1.97
N VAL A 88 14.93 -2.24 -2.40
CA VAL A 88 16.15 -2.70 -1.72
C VAL A 88 17.46 -2.28 -2.40
N ARG A 89 17.39 -1.91 -3.67
CA ARG A 89 18.53 -1.53 -4.52
C ARG A 89 18.18 -0.31 -5.36
N PRO A 90 17.87 0.84 -4.73
CA PRO A 90 17.48 2.04 -5.46
C PRO A 90 18.57 2.50 -6.43
N GLU A 91 19.85 2.19 -6.21
CA GLU A 91 20.96 2.51 -7.11
C GLU A 91 21.01 1.66 -8.39
N LYS A 92 20.29 0.53 -8.43
CA LYS A 92 20.44 -0.47 -9.48
C LYS A 92 19.71 -0.06 -10.74
N LYS A 93 20.46 0.39 -11.74
CA LYS A 93 19.93 0.62 -13.10
C LYS A 93 19.39 -0.66 -13.72
N VAL A 94 18.15 -0.62 -14.19
CA VAL A 94 17.47 -1.80 -14.73
C VAL A 94 16.33 -1.40 -15.66
N GLN A 95 16.07 -2.24 -16.66
CA GLN A 95 14.96 -2.09 -17.58
C GLN A 95 14.12 -3.37 -17.60
N VAL A 96 12.80 -3.22 -17.51
CA VAL A 96 11.81 -4.29 -17.54
C VAL A 96 10.66 -3.83 -18.45
N ASN A 97 10.49 -4.46 -19.61
CA ASN A 97 9.51 -4.06 -20.62
C ASN A 97 9.67 -2.56 -21.00
N ASN A 98 8.61 -1.76 -20.85
CA ASN A 98 8.61 -0.32 -21.09
C ASN A 98 9.04 0.53 -19.87
N TYR A 99 9.38 -0.13 -18.76
CA TYR A 99 9.84 0.53 -17.54
C TYR A 99 11.37 0.53 -17.47
N GLU A 100 11.95 1.69 -17.23
CA GLU A 100 13.37 1.85 -16.96
C GLU A 100 13.55 2.58 -15.63
N TRP A 101 14.35 2.01 -14.75
CA TRP A 101 14.77 2.65 -13.51
C TRP A 101 16.25 3.05 -13.62
N THR A 102 16.53 4.34 -13.45
CA THR A 102 17.84 4.93 -13.71
C THR A 102 18.75 4.99 -12.48
N GLY A 103 18.27 4.53 -11.32
CA GLY A 103 18.94 4.69 -10.03
C GLY A 103 18.31 5.77 -9.14
N GLU A 104 17.43 6.59 -9.71
CA GLU A 104 16.75 7.70 -9.03
C GLU A 104 15.41 8.03 -9.69
N GLU A 105 15.28 7.78 -10.99
CA GLU A 105 14.12 8.15 -11.78
C GLU A 105 13.47 6.92 -12.41
N LEU A 106 12.14 6.93 -12.47
CA LEU A 106 11.37 5.99 -13.27
C LEU A 106 11.08 6.63 -14.65
N ILE A 107 11.39 5.90 -15.70
CA ILE A 107 11.06 6.22 -17.08
C ILE A 107 10.04 5.18 -17.56
N ILE A 108 8.94 5.65 -18.15
CA ILE A 108 7.88 4.81 -18.72
C ILE A 108 7.71 5.23 -20.18
N ASP A 109 7.89 4.30 -21.11
CA ASP A 109 7.78 4.55 -22.56
C ASP A 109 8.68 5.72 -23.04
N GLY A 110 9.84 5.88 -22.42
CA GLY A 110 10.79 6.96 -22.72
C GLY A 110 10.49 8.31 -22.04
N TYR A 111 9.42 8.39 -21.24
CA TYR A 111 9.05 9.59 -20.50
C TYR A 111 9.42 9.47 -19.03
N LYS A 112 10.21 10.43 -18.54
CA LYS A 112 10.56 10.56 -17.12
C LYS A 112 9.30 10.88 -16.30
N GLN A 113 9.06 10.06 -15.28
CA GLN A 113 8.00 10.29 -14.31
C GLN A 113 8.46 11.26 -13.22
N THR A 114 7.56 12.11 -12.76
CA THR A 114 7.80 13.03 -11.64
C THR A 114 7.07 12.50 -10.41
N PRO A 115 7.77 12.18 -9.32
CA PRO A 115 7.13 11.73 -8.09
C PRO A 115 6.10 12.73 -7.57
N SER A 116 4.93 12.23 -7.20
CA SER A 116 3.87 12.95 -6.51
C SER A 116 3.80 12.55 -5.04
N PHE A 117 3.49 13.53 -4.17
CA PHE A 117 3.17 13.30 -2.76
C PHE A 117 1.65 13.22 -2.51
N ARG A 118 0.87 13.17 -3.58
CA ARG A 118 -0.59 13.10 -3.57
C ARG A 118 -1.05 11.89 -4.36
N ALA A 119 -2.04 11.19 -3.82
CA ALA A 119 -2.68 10.05 -4.44
C ALA A 119 -4.08 10.44 -4.92
N CYS A 120 -4.40 10.12 -6.18
CA CYS A 120 -5.73 10.35 -6.75
C CYS A 120 -6.42 9.01 -6.98
N LEU A 121 -7.59 8.84 -6.38
CA LEU A 121 -8.36 7.60 -6.40
C LEU A 121 -9.72 7.84 -7.04
N SER A 122 -10.18 6.89 -7.85
CA SER A 122 -11.60 6.83 -8.17
C SER A 122 -12.42 6.49 -6.91
N GLU A 123 -13.67 6.93 -6.88
CA GLU A 123 -14.61 6.56 -5.82
C GLU A 123 -14.72 5.03 -5.63
N LYS A 124 -14.66 4.26 -6.73
CA LYS A 124 -14.67 2.80 -6.72
C LYS A 124 -13.43 2.22 -6.01
N GLN A 125 -12.24 2.71 -6.34
CA GLN A 125 -10.99 2.25 -5.72
C GLN A 125 -10.98 2.58 -4.23
N PHE A 126 -11.33 3.82 -3.88
CA PHE A 126 -11.40 4.25 -2.48
C PHE A 126 -12.40 3.44 -1.65
N LYS A 127 -13.61 3.19 -2.18
CA LYS A 127 -14.60 2.32 -1.51
C LYS A 127 -14.11 0.89 -1.35
N THR A 128 -13.41 0.35 -2.35
CA THR A 128 -12.89 -1.02 -2.31
C THR A 128 -11.79 -1.16 -1.26
N LEU A 129 -10.83 -0.24 -1.21
CA LEU A 129 -9.78 -0.24 -0.19
C LEU A 129 -10.37 -0.10 1.22
N ASN A 130 -11.32 0.83 1.41
CA ASN A 130 -11.98 1.01 2.70
C ASN A 130 -12.75 -0.24 3.14
N LYS A 131 -13.42 -0.96 2.23
CA LYS A 131 -14.09 -2.23 2.55
C LYS A 131 -13.15 -3.25 3.20
N TYR A 132 -11.88 -3.31 2.76
CA TYR A 132 -10.89 -4.15 3.43
C TYR A 132 -10.41 -3.51 4.73
N ALA A 133 -10.06 -2.23 4.72
CA ALA A 133 -9.58 -1.51 5.91
C ALA A 133 -10.56 -1.59 7.09
N TYR A 134 -11.87 -1.54 6.85
CA TYR A 134 -12.89 -1.69 7.90
C TYR A 134 -12.78 -3.01 8.68
N LYS A 135 -12.20 -4.06 8.09
CA LYS A 135 -12.01 -5.35 8.77
C LYS A 135 -10.89 -5.32 9.82
N THR A 136 -10.09 -4.26 9.87
CA THR A 136 -9.04 -4.09 10.89
C THR A 136 -9.51 -3.30 12.10
N TYR A 137 -10.73 -2.75 12.08
CA TYR A 137 -11.25 -1.96 13.19
C TYR A 137 -11.81 -2.89 14.26
N ALA A 138 -11.43 -2.64 15.51
CA ALA A 138 -12.08 -3.28 16.64
C ALA A 138 -13.56 -2.84 16.65
N PRO A 139 -14.51 -3.75 16.91
CA PRO A 139 -15.88 -3.34 17.15
C PRO A 139 -15.87 -2.34 18.32
N ALA A 140 -16.49 -1.18 18.13
CA ALA A 140 -16.81 -0.30 19.24
C ALA A 140 -17.80 -1.06 20.12
N THR A 141 -17.31 -1.79 21.13
CA THR A 141 -18.19 -2.43 22.09
C THR A 141 -18.88 -1.32 22.88
N ASP A 142 -20.21 -1.37 22.94
CA ASP A 142 -21.01 -0.48 23.78
C ASP A 142 -20.59 -0.55 25.27
N GLU A 143 -19.85 -1.59 25.68
CA GLU A 143 -19.17 -1.70 26.98
C GLU A 143 -18.19 -0.55 27.26
N SER A 144 -17.49 0.01 26.27
CA SER A 144 -16.64 1.20 26.48
C SER A 144 -17.45 2.48 26.70
N ARG A 145 -18.73 2.50 26.30
CA ARG A 145 -19.65 3.63 26.54
C ARG A 145 -20.38 3.50 27.87
N LEU A 146 -20.75 2.27 28.28
CA LEU A 146 -21.44 2.01 29.54
C LEU A 146 -20.49 2.02 30.75
N SER A 147 -19.21 1.66 30.56
CA SER A 147 -18.17 1.74 31.58
C SER A 147 -17.65 3.17 31.79
N GLY A 148 -18.41 4.18 31.33
CA GLY A 148 -18.16 5.59 31.61
C GLY A 148 -17.67 5.72 33.04
N ALA A 149 -16.45 6.22 33.18
CA ALA A 149 -15.73 6.25 34.44
C ALA A 149 -16.65 6.85 35.51
N GLY A 150 -17.21 5.98 36.35
CA GLY A 150 -18.00 6.40 37.49
C GLY A 150 -17.09 7.27 38.33
N ALA A 151 -17.39 8.57 38.38
CA ALA A 151 -16.97 9.44 39.45
C ALA A 151 -17.64 8.90 40.72
N GLY A 152 -17.06 7.84 41.28
CA GLY A 152 -17.36 7.32 42.59
C GLY A 152 -16.85 8.33 43.59
N LEU A 153 -17.79 9.11 44.11
CA LEU A 153 -17.64 10.02 45.25
C LEU A 153 -16.72 9.39 46.31
N SER A 154 -15.49 9.87 46.44
CA SER A 154 -14.75 9.73 47.70
C SER A 154 -15.09 10.95 48.53
N ASP A 155 -16.06 10.73 49.41
CA ASP A 155 -16.54 11.65 50.43
C ASP A 155 -15.39 12.15 51.29
N ASN A 156 -15.40 13.44 51.61
CA ASN A 156 -14.44 14.09 52.49
C ASN A 156 -15.06 14.17 53.89
N ASP A 157 -14.57 13.32 54.82
CA ASP A 157 -14.53 13.59 56.27
C ASP A 157 -13.47 12.72 56.95
#